data_AF-A0A1W9MLX1-F1
#
_entry.id   AF-A0A1W9MLX1-F1
#
_cell.length_a   1.000
_cell.length_b   1.000
_cell.length_c   1.000
_cell.angle_alpha   90.00
_cell.angle_beta   90.00
_cell.angle_gamma   90.00
#
_symmetry.space_group_name_H-M   'P 1'
#
loop_
_entity.id
_entity.type
_entity.pdbx_description
1 polymer ?
#
loop_
_entity_poly.entity_id
_entity_poly.type
_entity_poly.pdbx_seq_one_letter_code
_entity_poly.pdbx_strand_id
1 'polypeptide(L)' 'MKYLNKQRRINVGNTLGKKDALLIYNPKNLYYLCGIDGFGATGLLTSENFTLFLNENDYE' A
#
# COMPACT_ATOMS: atom_id res chain seq x y z
N MET A 1 -12.19 -4.24 -9.01
CA MET A 1 -10.89 -3.70 -8.54
C MET A 1 -10.50 -4.11 -7.11
N LYS A 2 -11.36 -3.98 -6.09
CA LYS A 2 -11.00 -4.27 -4.68
C LYS A 2 -10.42 -5.67 -4.42
N TYR A 3 -10.96 -6.71 -5.06
CA TYR A 3 -10.49 -8.10 -4.92
C TYR A 3 -9.04 -8.30 -5.39
N LEU A 4 -8.67 -7.70 -6.53
CA LEU A 4 -7.33 -7.80 -7.10
C LEU A 4 -6.27 -7.15 -6.20
N ASN A 5 -6.57 -5.97 -5.66
CA ASN A 5 -5.67 -5.24 -4.76
C ASN A 5 -5.43 -6.01 -3.44
N LYS A 6 -6.44 -6.74 -2.94
CA LYS A 6 -6.29 -7.62 -1.78
C LYS A 6 -5.28 -8.74 -2.03
N GLN A 7 -5.37 -9.40 -3.18
CA GLN A 7 -4.44 -10.48 -3.56
C GLN A 7 -3.00 -9.98 -3.72
N ARG A 8 -2.82 -8.80 -4.32
CA ARG A 8 -1.50 -8.17 -4.45
C ARG A 8 -0.83 -7.93 -3.08
N ARG A 9 -1.60 -7.43 -2.11
CA ARG A 9 -1.09 -7.21 -0.74
C ARG A 9 -0.70 -8.50 -0.03
N ILE A 10 -1.50 -9.56 -0.17
CA ILE A 10 -1.19 -10.89 0.39
C ILE A 10 0.10 -11.43 -0.21
N ASN A 11 0.28 -11.35 -1.53
CA ASN A 11 1.48 -11.84 -2.21
C ASN A 11 2.74 -11.08 -1.76
N VAL A 12 2.67 -9.75 -1.66
CA VAL A 12 3.79 -8.93 -1.16
C VAL A 12 4.11 -9.28 0.30
N GLY A 13 3.10 -9.42 1.15
CA GLY A 13 3.28 -9.85 2.55
C GLY A 13 3.97 -11.22 2.65
N ASN A 14 3.54 -12.21 1.86
CA ASN A 14 4.13 -13.55 1.85
C ASN A 14 5.59 -13.55 1.37
N THR A 15 5.93 -12.67 0.42
CA THR A 15 7.29 -12.60 -0.16
C THR A 15 8.30 -11.98 0.79
N LEU A 16 7.87 -11.07 1.68
CA LEU A 16 8.75 -10.34 2.59
C LEU A 16 9.17 -11.15 3.84
N GLY A 17 8.55 -12.31 4.07
CA GLY A 17 8.79 -13.13 5.26
C GLY A 17 8.22 -12.50 6.54
N LYS A 18 8.66 -12.98 7.72
CA LYS A 18 8.25 -12.48 9.05
C LYS A 18 8.80 -11.06 9.33
N LYS A 19 8.52 -10.08 8.49
CA LYS A 19 8.70 -8.67 8.84
C LYS A 19 7.38 -8.15 9.40
N ASP A 20 7.45 -7.50 10.56
CA ASP A 20 6.26 -7.00 11.25
C ASP A 20 5.53 -5.90 10.45
N ALA A 21 6.28 -5.12 9.67
CA ALA A 21 5.74 -4.07 8.82
C ALA A 21 6.62 -3.73 7.61
N LEU A 22 5.99 -3.25 6.55
CA LEU A 22 6.60 -2.67 5.35
C LEU A 22 6.04 -1.26 5.13
N LEU A 23 6.95 -0.29 5.07
CA LEU A 23 6.64 1.09 4.74
C LEU A 23 6.92 1.37 3.26
N ILE A 24 5.97 2.00 2.58
CA ILE A 24 5.93 2.12 1.11
C ILE A 24 5.75 3.59 0.75
N TYR A 25 6.78 4.17 0.13
CA TYR A 25 6.78 5.58 -0.29
C TYR A 25 6.75 5.76 -1.81
N ASN A 26 6.99 4.71 -2.57
CA ASN A 26 7.04 4.81 -4.03
C ASN A 26 5.61 4.90 -4.60
N PRO A 27 5.25 5.98 -5.33
CA PRO A 27 3.90 6.17 -5.85
C PRO A 27 3.42 5.03 -6.76
N LYS A 28 4.30 4.45 -7.58
CA LYS A 28 3.94 3.32 -8.48
C LYS A 28 3.61 2.06 -7.67
N ASN A 29 4.32 1.83 -6.56
CA ASN A 29 4.02 0.70 -5.67
C ASN A 29 2.70 0.91 -4.94
N LEU A 30 2.40 2.14 -4.52
CA LEU A 30 1.11 2.48 -3.92
C LEU A 30 -0.02 2.29 -4.93
N TYR A 31 0.10 2.82 -6.14
CA TYR A 31 -0.86 2.60 -7.22
C TYR A 31 -1.09 1.11 -7.49
N TYR A 32 -0.01 0.31 -7.54
CA TYR A 32 -0.13 -1.13 -7.70
C TYR A 32 -0.94 -1.81 -6.56
N LEU A 33 -0.76 -1.36 -5.32
CA LEU A 33 -1.33 -2.00 -4.12
C LEU A 33 -2.73 -1.50 -3.74
N CYS A 34 -3.07 -0.25 -4.04
CA CYS A 34 -4.36 0.35 -3.68
C CYS A 34 -5.12 1.00 -4.83
N GLY A 35 -4.49 1.18 -6.00
CA GLY A 35 -5.12 1.78 -7.19
C GLY A 35 -5.27 3.30 -7.10
N ILE A 36 -4.49 3.95 -6.24
CA ILE A 36 -4.51 5.40 -6.06
C ILE A 36 -3.20 5.97 -6.60
N ASP A 37 -3.31 6.92 -7.53
CA ASP A 37 -2.18 7.72 -8.01
C ASP A 37 -1.87 8.80 -6.97
N GLY A 38 -1.24 8.37 -5.86
CA GLY A 38 -0.86 9.28 -4.78
C GLY A 38 0.52 9.86 -5.03
N PHE A 39 0.60 11.11 -5.51
CA PHE A 39 1.68 11.98 -5.06
C PHE A 39 1.49 12.18 -3.54
N GLY A 40 2.58 12.36 -2.77
CA GLY A 40 2.49 12.63 -1.33
C GLY A 40 1.99 11.51 -0.38
N ALA A 41 1.51 10.38 -0.89
CA ALA A 41 0.97 9.30 -0.06
C ALA A 41 2.04 8.35 0.51
N THR A 42 1.75 7.74 1.65
CA THR A 42 2.58 6.68 2.26
C THR A 42 1.70 5.49 2.63
N GLY A 43 2.17 4.27 2.34
CA GLY A 43 1.48 3.03 2.68
C GLY A 43 2.22 2.25 3.77
N LEU A 44 1.49 1.70 4.73
CA LEU A 44 2.00 0.78 5.74
C LEU A 44 1.30 -0.57 5.57
N LEU A 45 2.06 -1.61 5.23
CA LEU A 45 1.58 -2.99 5.14
C LEU A 45 2.10 -3.78 6.33
N THR A 46 1.19 -4.32 7.14
CA THR A 46 1.49 -5.22 8.26
C THR A 46 0.93 -6.61 7.95
N SER A 47 1.18 -7.59 8.83
CA SER A 47 0.56 -8.92 8.74
C SER A 47 -0.97 -8.88 8.80
N GLU A 48 -1.54 -7.91 9.48
CA GLU A 48 -2.99 -7.81 9.73
C GLU A 48 -3.67 -6.86 8.74
N ASN A 49 -3.04 -5.71 8.48
CA ASN A 49 -3.71 -4.57 7.86
C ASN A 49 -2.82 -3.84 6.85
N PHE A 50 -3.49 -3.16 5.91
CA PHE A 50 -2.87 -2.17 5.04
C PHE A 50 -3.49 -0.80 5.30
N THR A 51 -2.65 0.15 5.71
CA THR A 51 -3.03 1.52 6.03
C THR A 51 -2.45 2.46 5.01
N LEU A 52 -3.26 3.37 4.48
CA LEU A 52 -2.83 4.42 3.55
C LEU A 52 -2.92 5.77 4.24
N PHE A 53 -1.81 6.49 4.28
CA PHE A 53 -1.71 7.87 4.73
C PHE A 53 -1.72 8.76 3.49
N LEU A 54 -2.74 9.60 3.39
CA LEU A 54 -2.90 10.56 2.31
C LEU A 54 -2.48 11.94 2.82
N ASN A 55 -1.83 12.72 1.98
CA ASN A 55 -1.56 14.12 2.30
C ASN A 55 -2.82 14.94 2.01
N GLU A 56 -3.16 15.89 2.88
CA GLU A 56 -4.41 16.67 2.77
C GLU A 56 -4.45 17.55 1.52
N ASN A 57 -3.30 17.81 0.89
CA ASN A 57 -3.16 18.68 -0.28
C ASN A 57 -3.31 17.97 -1.64
N ASP A 58 -3.49 16.64 -1.69
CA ASP A 58 -3.55 15.88 -2.96
C ASP A 58 -4.99 15.62 -3.47
N TYR A 59 -5.99 16.32 -2.91
CA TYR A 59 -7.41 16.21 -3.27
C TYR A 59 -8.08 17.56 -3.63
N GLU A 60 -7.33 18.53 -4.16
CA GLU A 60 -7.91 19.65 -4.93
C GLU A 60 -8.04 19.31 -6.42
#